data_AF-A0A9W7BUT0-F1
#
_entry.id   AF-A0A9W7BUT0-F1
#
_cell.length_a   1.000
_cell.length_b   1.000
_cell.length_c   1.000
_cell.angle_alpha   90.00
_cell.angle_beta   90.00
_cell.angle_gamma   90.00
#
_symmetry.space_group_name_H-M   'P 1'
#
loop_
_entity.id
_entity.type
_entity.pdbx_description
1 polymer ?
#
loop_
_entity_poly.entity_id
_entity_poly.type
_entity_poly.pdbx_seq_one_letter_code
_entity_poly.pdbx_strand_id
1 'polypeptide(L)'
;MDDYGYAILDALVVDIDPARKVKDSMNQINAAKRLRAAAHYKAEADKIRQVKAAEATAEATYLSGVGVARQRQAIVDGLKNSVNDFQADVKGTSSSDVMDILLLTQYFDLLKDVGANTIYLRSGPDEVANLKADLHKSVKGGRRQSQSFF
;
A
#
# COMPACT_ATOMS: atom_id res chain seq x y z
N MET A 1 -75.13 -11.59 -30.42
CA MET A 1 -75.28 -12.88 -29.71
C MET A 1 -76.34 -12.64 -28.64
N ASP A 2 -77.59 -12.38 -29.06
CA ASP A 2 -78.68 -11.96 -28.15
C ASP A 2 -80.00 -12.67 -28.50
N ASP A 3 -79.94 -13.90 -29.01
CA ASP A 3 -81.15 -14.70 -29.30
C ASP A 3 -81.28 -15.96 -28.41
N TYR A 4 -80.30 -16.27 -27.57
CA TYR A 4 -80.38 -17.35 -26.58
C TYR A 4 -79.71 -16.91 -25.28
N GLY A 5 -80.47 -16.90 -24.17
CA GLY A 5 -80.14 -16.24 -22.90
C GLY A 5 -78.96 -16.84 -22.11
N TYR A 6 -77.74 -16.68 -22.61
CA TYR A 6 -76.50 -16.99 -21.90
C TYR A 6 -75.53 -15.82 -21.97
N ALA A 7 -74.95 -15.42 -20.83
CA ALA A 7 -73.91 -14.41 -20.74
C ALA A 7 -72.55 -15.08 -20.51
N ILE A 8 -71.63 -14.93 -21.45
CA ILE A 8 -70.25 -15.41 -21.31
C ILE A 8 -69.49 -14.42 -20.43
N LEU A 9 -69.16 -14.80 -19.19
CA LEU A 9 -68.47 -13.94 -18.21
C LEU A 9 -66.96 -13.87 -18.45
N ASP A 10 -66.34 -15.00 -18.82
CA ASP A 10 -64.92 -15.07 -19.16
C ASP A 10 -64.65 -16.30 -20.03
N ALA A 11 -63.69 -16.17 -20.94
CA ALA A 11 -63.23 -17.27 -21.79
C ALA A 11 -61.75 -17.57 -21.50
N LEU A 12 -61.48 -18.72 -20.89
CA LEU A 12 -60.12 -19.16 -20.62
C LEU A 12 -59.51 -19.75 -21.90
N VAL A 13 -58.41 -19.16 -22.36
CA VAL A 13 -57.63 -19.75 -23.45
C VAL A 13 -56.88 -20.96 -22.89
N VAL A 14 -57.24 -22.15 -23.38
CA VAL A 14 -56.72 -23.43 -22.84
C VAL A 14 -55.36 -23.80 -23.43
N ASP A 15 -55.09 -23.42 -24.69
CA ASP A 15 -53.81 -23.67 -25.35
C ASP A 15 -53.57 -22.71 -26.52
N ILE A 16 -52.31 -22.34 -26.74
CA ILE A 16 -51.84 -21.58 -27.91
C ILE A 16 -50.56 -22.25 -28.40
N ASP A 17 -50.61 -22.86 -29.58
CA ASP A 17 -49.45 -23.49 -30.21
C ASP A 17 -48.90 -22.62 -31.37
N PRO A 18 -47.93 -21.73 -31.11
CA PRO A 18 -47.30 -20.97 -32.17
C PRO A 18 -46.44 -21.86 -33.05
N ALA A 19 -46.32 -21.50 -34.33
CA ALA A 19 -45.50 -22.21 -35.30
C ALA A 19 -44.07 -22.44 -34.78
N ARG A 20 -43.52 -23.63 -35.05
CA ARG A 20 -42.21 -24.08 -34.54
C ARG A 20 -41.08 -23.07 -34.74
N LYS A 21 -41.04 -22.42 -35.92
CA LYS A 21 -40.05 -21.35 -36.23
C LYS A 21 -40.14 -20.14 -35.28
N VAL A 22 -41.35 -19.78 -34.85
CA VAL A 22 -41.59 -18.68 -33.91
C VAL A 22 -41.15 -19.07 -32.51
N LYS A 23 -41.44 -20.30 -32.06
CA LYS A 23 -40.96 -20.83 -30.77
C LYS A 23 -39.44 -20.83 -30.68
N ASP A 24 -38.77 -21.35 -31.71
CA ASP A 24 -37.30 -21.41 -31.74
C ASP A 24 -36.69 -20.00 -31.74
N SER A 25 -37.26 -19.08 -32.52
CA SER A 25 -36.81 -17.68 -32.57
C SER A 25 -37.03 -16.96 -31.24
N MET A 26 -38.17 -17.16 -30.60
CA MET A 26 -38.47 -16.61 -29.27
C MET A 26 -37.52 -17.14 -28.20
N ASN A 27 -37.25 -18.45 -28.22
CA ASN A 27 -36.31 -19.07 -27.29
C ASN A 27 -34.89 -18.53 -27.47
N GLN A 28 -34.43 -18.38 -28.72
CA GLN A 28 -33.13 -17.78 -29.02
C GLN A 28 -33.04 -16.32 -28.55
N ILE A 29 -34.08 -15.51 -28.77
CA ILE A 29 -34.11 -14.11 -28.30
C ILE A 29 -34.05 -14.04 -26.77
N ASN A 30 -34.81 -14.89 -26.08
CA ASN A 30 -34.82 -14.93 -24.63
C ASN A 30 -33.50 -15.43 -24.05
N ALA A 31 -32.90 -16.45 -24.66
CA ALA A 31 -31.58 -16.94 -24.31
C ALA A 31 -30.52 -15.84 -24.50
N ALA A 32 -30.51 -15.15 -25.65
CA ALA A 32 -29.57 -14.06 -25.92
C ALA A 32 -29.74 -12.88 -24.95
N LYS A 33 -30.97 -12.50 -24.61
CA LYS A 33 -31.24 -11.46 -23.59
C LYS A 33 -30.70 -11.86 -22.21
N ARG A 34 -30.93 -13.11 -21.79
CA ARG A 34 -30.40 -13.63 -20.52
C ARG A 34 -28.88 -13.69 -20.51
N LEU A 35 -28.26 -14.16 -21.59
CA LEU A 35 -26.81 -14.20 -21.74
C LEU A 35 -26.21 -12.79 -21.71
N ARG A 36 -26.81 -11.81 -22.38
CA ARG A 36 -26.36 -10.42 -22.37
C ARG A 36 -26.43 -9.82 -20.97
N ALA A 37 -27.52 -10.06 -20.24
CA ALA A 37 -27.65 -9.60 -18.86
C ALA A 37 -26.60 -10.26 -17.96
N ALA A 38 -26.41 -11.58 -18.06
CA ALA A 38 -25.40 -12.30 -17.30
C ALA A 38 -23.97 -11.82 -17.61
N ALA A 39 -23.66 -11.55 -18.88
CA ALA A 39 -22.36 -11.01 -19.29
C ALA A 39 -22.12 -9.60 -18.73
N HIS A 40 -23.15 -8.74 -18.72
CA HIS A 40 -23.06 -7.40 -18.14
C HIS A 40 -22.79 -7.49 -16.63
N TYR A 41 -23.55 -8.29 -15.90
CA TYR A 41 -23.34 -8.46 -14.45
C TYR A 41 -21.97 -9.04 -14.14
N LYS A 42 -21.48 -9.99 -14.95
CA LYS A 42 -20.15 -10.55 -14.77
C LYS A 42 -19.06 -9.49 -14.99
N ALA A 43 -19.14 -8.72 -16.08
CA ALA A 43 -18.18 -7.67 -16.36
C ALA A 43 -18.17 -6.58 -15.29
N GLU A 44 -19.34 -6.22 -14.77
CA GLU A 44 -19.47 -5.24 -13.68
C GLU A 44 -18.91 -5.78 -12.36
N ALA A 45 -19.17 -7.05 -12.03
CA ALA A 45 -18.57 -7.72 -10.87
C ALA A 45 -17.03 -7.78 -10.97
N ASP A 46 -16.49 -8.10 -12.14
CA ASP A 46 -15.05 -8.15 -12.38
C ASP A 46 -14.42 -6.75 -12.24
N LYS A 47 -15.08 -5.71 -12.76
CA LYS A 47 -14.65 -4.32 -12.58
C LYS A 47 -14.62 -3.93 -11.11
N ILE A 48 -15.69 -4.21 -10.36
CA ILE A 48 -15.77 -3.91 -8.93
C ILE A 48 -14.65 -4.64 -8.18
N ARG A 49 -14.44 -5.93 -8.48
CA ARG A 49 -13.39 -6.74 -7.85
C ARG A 49 -12.01 -6.13 -8.09
N GLN A 50 -11.71 -5.73 -9.33
CA GLN A 50 -10.42 -5.15 -9.68
C GLN A 50 -10.20 -3.79 -9.01
N VAL A 51 -11.20 -2.90 -9.04
CA VAL A 51 -11.12 -1.58 -8.40
C VAL A 51 -10.93 -1.73 -6.89
N LYS A 52 -11.71 -2.61 -6.25
CA LYS A 52 -11.60 -2.84 -4.80
C LYS A 52 -10.26 -3.44 -4.40
N ALA A 53 -9.71 -4.35 -5.21
CA ALA A 53 -8.37 -4.89 -4.97
C ALA A 53 -7.28 -3.81 -5.11
N ALA A 54 -7.41 -2.92 -6.10
CA ALA A 54 -6.48 -1.80 -6.29
C ALA A 54 -6.57 -0.78 -5.14
N GLU A 55 -7.78 -0.40 -4.73
CA GLU A 55 -8.03 0.47 -3.57
C GLU A 55 -7.44 -0.13 -2.29
N ALA A 56 -7.67 -1.43 -2.05
CA ALA A 56 -7.11 -2.11 -0.87
C ALA A 56 -5.58 -2.12 -0.88
N THR A 57 -4.96 -2.32 -2.05
CA THR A 57 -3.50 -2.31 -2.19
C THR A 57 -2.92 -0.92 -1.97
N ALA A 58 -3.57 0.12 -2.50
CA ALA A 58 -3.17 1.50 -2.32
C ALA A 58 -3.27 1.91 -0.84
N GLU A 59 -4.37 1.59 -0.18
CA GLU A 59 -4.59 1.88 1.24
C GLU A 59 -3.57 1.14 2.12
N ALA A 60 -3.30 -0.13 1.83
CA ALA A 60 -2.28 -0.90 2.56
C ALA A 60 -0.88 -0.28 2.43
N THR A 61 -0.52 0.18 1.23
CA THR A 61 0.77 0.85 0.99
C THR A 61 0.84 2.19 1.70
N TYR A 62 -0.25 2.95 1.69
CA TYR A 62 -0.36 4.22 2.41
C TYR A 62 -0.20 4.03 3.92
N LEU A 63 -0.96 3.10 4.52
CA LEU A 63 -0.88 2.79 5.94
C LEU A 63 0.51 2.27 6.35
N SER A 64 1.14 1.45 5.51
CA SER A 64 2.52 1.00 5.71
C SER A 64 3.49 2.18 5.73
N GLY A 65 3.37 3.10 4.76
CA GLY A 65 4.18 4.32 4.70
C GLY A 65 4.00 5.21 5.94
N VAL A 66 2.76 5.39 6.39
CA VAL A 66 2.44 6.13 7.63
C VAL A 66 3.04 5.43 8.86
N GLY A 67 2.96 4.10 8.92
CA GLY A 67 3.56 3.30 9.99
C GLY A 67 5.07 3.48 10.07
N VAL A 68 5.78 3.37 8.94
CA VAL A 68 7.23 3.59 8.86
C VAL A 68 7.61 5.02 9.23
N ALA A 69 6.85 6.01 8.77
CA ALA A 69 7.10 7.41 9.13
C ALA A 69 6.94 7.66 10.63
N ARG A 70 5.87 7.14 11.25
CA ARG A 70 5.65 7.22 12.69
C ARG A 70 6.72 6.49 13.48
N GLN A 71 7.15 5.30 13.02
CA GLN A 71 8.25 4.56 13.63
C GLN A 71 9.55 5.39 13.59
N ARG A 72 9.89 5.98 12.43
CA ARG A 72 11.07 6.84 12.29
C ARG A 72 11.00 8.06 13.22
N GLN A 73 9.83 8.68 13.34
CA GLN A 73 9.62 9.79 14.27
C GLN A 73 9.88 9.35 15.72
N ALA A 74 9.29 8.22 16.15
CA ALA A 74 9.50 7.69 17.50
C ALA A 74 10.97 7.34 17.78
N ILE A 75 11.71 6.83 16.79
CA ILE A 75 13.15 6.56 16.90
C ILE A 75 13.93 7.87 17.10
N VAL A 76 13.66 8.89 16.29
CA VAL A 76 14.34 10.20 16.39
C VAL A 76 14.05 10.87 17.73
N ASP A 77 12.80 10.84 18.18
CA ASP A 77 12.40 11.41 19.48
C ASP A 77 13.05 10.64 20.65
N GLY A 78 13.11 9.30 20.55
CA GLY A 78 13.81 8.46 21.52
C GLY A 78 15.31 8.78 21.59
N LEU A 79 16.00 8.84 20.45
CA LEU A 79 17.42 9.19 20.38
C LEU A 79 17.69 10.59 20.94
N LYS A 80 16.83 11.57 20.63
CA LYS A 80 16.93 12.93 21.18
C LYS A 80 16.85 12.92 22.70
N ASN A 81 15.90 12.17 23.26
CA ASN A 81 15.77 12.04 24.71
C ASN A 81 17.00 11.36 25.31
N SER A 82 17.48 10.25 24.73
CA SER A 82 18.69 9.56 25.19
C SER A 82 19.94 10.45 25.18
N VAL A 83 20.11 11.30 24.16
CA VAL A 83 21.22 12.26 24.10
C VAL A 83 21.10 13.32 25.21
N ASN A 84 19.89 13.82 25.46
CA ASN A 84 19.65 14.80 26.53
C ASN A 84 19.88 14.19 27.92
N ASP A 85 19.41 12.97 28.16
CA ASP A 85 19.57 12.26 29.43
C ASP A 85 21.06 11.98 29.71
N PHE A 86 21.79 11.50 28.70
CA PHE A 86 23.22 11.23 28.84
C PHE A 86 24.04 12.51 29.09
N GLN A 87 23.66 13.62 28.45
CA GLN A 87 24.28 14.93 28.70
C GLN A 87 23.99 15.46 30.12
N ALA A 88 22.81 15.14 30.69
CA ALA A 88 22.46 15.53 32.05
C ALA A 88 23.26 14.73 33.10
N ASP A 89 23.45 13.43 32.87
CA ASP A 89 24.16 12.53 33.79
C ASP A 89 25.69 12.71 33.74
N VAL A 90 26.26 13.03 32.57
CA VAL A 90 27.71 13.20 32.38
C VAL A 90 28.06 14.67 32.16
N LYS A 91 28.45 15.35 33.24
CA LYS A 91 28.83 16.78 33.19
C LYS A 91 30.09 16.98 32.34
N GLY A 92 29.96 17.80 31.29
CA GLY A 92 31.07 18.24 30.44
C GLY A 92 31.10 17.64 29.03
N THR A 93 30.19 16.71 28.71
CA THR A 93 30.09 16.12 27.38
C THR A 93 29.20 16.96 26.48
N SER A 94 29.66 17.28 25.27
CA SER A 94 28.83 17.97 24.28
C SER A 94 27.93 16.97 23.54
N SER A 95 26.79 17.43 23.01
CA SER A 95 25.91 16.56 22.21
C SER A 95 26.62 15.96 20.97
N SER A 96 27.72 16.59 20.51
CA SER A 96 28.57 16.04 19.44
C SER A 96 29.35 14.82 19.91
N ASP A 97 29.88 14.84 21.14
CA ASP A 97 30.67 13.73 21.68
C ASP A 97 29.79 12.50 21.96
N VAL A 98 28.56 12.72 22.42
CA VAL A 98 27.57 11.64 22.61
C VAL A 98 27.22 11.00 21.27
N MET A 99 27.03 11.81 20.23
CA MET A 99 26.74 11.32 18.88
C MET A 99 27.92 10.53 18.30
N ASP A 100 29.15 10.98 18.55
CA ASP A 100 30.36 10.28 18.11
C ASP A 100 30.50 8.89 18.74
N ILE A 101 30.20 8.78 20.04
CA ILE A 101 30.18 7.49 20.75
C ILE A 101 29.06 6.60 20.19
N LEU A 102 27.85 7.15 19.99
CA LEU A 102 26.71 6.42 19.42
C LEU A 102 27.03 5.86 18.02
N LEU A 103 27.66 6.67 17.16
CA LEU A 103 28.08 6.25 15.82
C LEU A 103 29.11 5.12 15.87
N LEU A 104 30.05 5.17 16.82
CA LEU A 104 31.02 4.10 17.02
C LEU A 104 30.35 2.80 17.48
N THR A 105 29.40 2.88 18.42
CA THR A 105 28.62 1.71 18.85
C THR A 105 27.80 1.13 17.71
N GLN A 106 27.12 1.97 16.91
CA GLN A 106 26.35 1.51 15.76
C GLN A 106 27.24 0.85 14.71
N TYR A 107 28.45 1.39 14.46
CA TYR A 107 29.43 0.77 13.58
C TYR A 107 29.84 -0.63 14.07
N PHE A 108 30.08 -0.81 15.37
CA PHE A 108 30.38 -2.13 15.93
C PHE A 108 29.19 -3.09 15.90
N ASP A 109 27.96 -2.61 16.13
CA ASP A 109 26.76 -3.43 15.99
C ASP A 109 26.57 -3.90 14.54
N LEU A 110 26.80 -3.01 13.57
CA LEU A 110 26.80 -3.38 12.15
C LEU A 110 27.91 -4.37 11.82
N LEU A 111 29.12 -4.17 12.35
CA LEU A 111 30.22 -5.13 12.19
C LEU A 111 29.91 -6.48 12.82
N LYS A 112 29.20 -6.53 13.95
CA LYS A 112 28.78 -7.76 14.60
C LYS A 112 27.71 -8.50 13.78
N ASP A 113 26.75 -7.78 13.23
CA ASP A 113 25.65 -8.35 12.42
C ASP A 113 26.15 -8.82 11.04
N VAL A 114 27.02 -8.03 10.41
CA VAL A 114 27.67 -8.36 9.12
C VAL A 114 28.77 -9.40 9.29
N GLY A 115 29.49 -9.39 10.43
CA GLY A 115 30.53 -10.37 10.77
C GLY A 115 30.01 -11.81 10.90
N ALA A 116 28.69 -11.99 11.04
CA ALA A 116 28.05 -13.30 10.96
C ALA A 116 27.96 -13.86 9.52
N ASN A 117 28.06 -13.00 8.49
CA ASN A 117 28.01 -13.35 7.06
C ASN A 117 29.33 -12.95 6.38
N THR A 118 30.37 -13.73 6.69
CA THR A 118 31.76 -13.64 6.23
C THR A 118 31.98 -13.03 4.84
N ILE A 119 32.33 -11.74 4.78
CA ILE A 119 33.20 -11.16 3.74
C ILE A 119 34.16 -10.19 4.46
N TYR A 120 35.46 -10.39 4.28
CA TYR A 120 36.53 -9.61 4.92
C TYR A 120 36.37 -8.10 4.68
N LEU A 121 35.81 -7.40 5.66
CA LEU A 121 35.91 -5.94 5.77
C LEU A 121 37.30 -5.60 6.31
N ARG A 122 38.10 -4.87 5.51
CA ARG A 122 39.41 -4.34 5.92
C ARG A 122 39.20 -3.18 6.89
N SER A 123 38.76 -3.47 8.10
CA SER A 123 38.35 -2.47 9.10
C SER A 123 39.58 -1.86 9.78
N GLY A 124 40.02 -0.68 9.33
CA GLY A 124 41.07 0.11 9.98
C GLY A 124 40.50 1.33 10.74
N PRO A 125 41.09 1.77 11.87
CA PRO A 125 40.66 2.98 12.59
C PRO A 125 40.60 4.25 11.72
N ASP A 126 41.47 4.32 10.71
CA ASP A 126 41.54 5.44 9.76
C ASP A 126 40.30 5.52 8.84
N GLU A 127 39.67 4.40 8.49
CA GLU A 127 38.45 4.41 7.66
C GLU A 127 37.25 4.99 8.40
N VAL A 128 37.12 4.74 9.71
CA VAL A 128 36.04 5.28 10.54
C VAL A 128 36.19 6.80 10.72
N ALA A 129 37.43 7.28 10.90
CA ALA A 129 37.73 8.70 10.95
C ALA A 129 37.41 9.41 9.63
N ASN A 130 37.75 8.79 8.49
CA ASN A 130 37.44 9.31 7.17
C ASN A 130 35.93 9.30 6.87
N LEU A 131 35.21 8.24 7.24
CA LEU A 131 33.75 8.15 7.10
C LEU A 131 33.05 9.26 7.90
N LYS A 132 33.48 9.52 9.13
CA LYS A 132 32.97 10.63 9.96
C LYS A 132 33.22 11.98 9.29
N ALA A 133 34.43 12.21 8.79
CA ALA A 133 34.79 13.45 8.10
C ALA A 133 33.93 13.68 6.85
N ASP A 134 33.71 12.63 6.05
CA ASP A 134 32.90 12.70 4.83
C ASP A 134 31.41 12.86 5.14
N LEU A 135 30.87 12.18 6.16
CA LEU A 135 29.49 12.38 6.62
C LEU A 135 29.27 13.82 7.11
N HIS A 136 30.16 14.35 7.94
CA HIS A 136 30.09 15.74 8.40
C HIS A 136 30.19 16.74 7.25
N LYS A 137 31.06 16.49 6.26
CA LYS A 137 31.20 17.34 5.07
C LYS A 137 29.98 17.27 4.16
N SER A 138 29.38 16.09 3.99
CA SER A 138 28.16 15.89 3.21
C SER A 138 26.95 16.58 3.85
N VAL A 139 26.77 16.44 5.17
CA VAL A 139 25.68 17.10 5.91
C VAL A 139 25.83 18.63 5.93
N LYS A 140 27.05 19.15 6.11
CA LYS A 140 27.30 20.61 6.05
C LYS A 140 27.28 21.16 4.62
N GLY A 141 27.71 20.38 3.64
CA GLY A 141 27.69 20.74 2.22
C GLY A 141 26.27 20.81 1.65
N GLY A 142 25.41 19.83 1.97
CA GLY A 142 23.99 19.85 1.60
C GLY A 142 23.23 21.02 2.21
N ARG A 143 23.61 21.46 3.42
CA ARG A 143 23.01 22.62 4.08
C ARG A 143 23.36 23.95 3.39
N ARG A 144 24.51 24.05 2.73
CA ARG A 144 24.92 25.24 1.93
C ARG A 144 24.19 25.35 0.59
N GLN A 145 23.84 24.24 -0.06
CA GLN A 145 23.06 24.29 -1.31
C GLN A 145 21.59 24.69 -1.09
N SER A 146 21.01 24.42 0.08
CA SER A 146 19.63 24.83 0.37
C SER A 146 19.45 26.33 0.62
N GLN A 147 20.53 27.08 0.88
CA GLN A 147 20.48 28.53 1.13
C GLN A 147 20.92 29.39 -0.07
N SER A 148 21.33 28.79 -1.20
CA SER A 148 21.66 29.53 -2.43
C SER A 148 20.49 29.60 -3.42
N PHE A 149 19.31 29.15 -3.02
CA PHE A 149 18.05 29.30 -3.76
C PHE A 149 17.04 30.08 -2.90
N PHE A 150 17.41 31.30 -2.54
CA PHE A 150 16.51 32.41 -2.28
C PHE A 150 17.18 33.69 -2.77
#